data_AF-A0AA88R6K0-F1
#
_entry.id   AF-A0AA88R6K0-F1
#
_cell.length_a   1.000
_cell.length_b   1.000
_cell.length_c   1.000
_cell.angle_alpha   90.00
_cell.angle_beta   90.00
_cell.angle_gamma   90.00
#
_symmetry.space_group_name_H-M   'P 1'
#
loop_
_entity.id
_entity.type
_entity.pdbx_description
1 polymer ?
#
loop_
_entity_poly.entity_id
_entity_poly.type
_entity_poly.pdbx_seq_one_letter_code
_entity_poly.pdbx_strand_id
1 'polypeptide(L)'
;MVPDSLFANSLLCLDLVGVRQIWISFWDKVALLWPLELLVIGSLFIVRFVCGFPLLVILLICTLRKQHLSMYDTIEDFLQGYNNLMPIRYKYSKIKKITNNFKEKLGEGGFGTVYKGKLRSGIIVAVKMMGKPKATGQDFINEVATIGRIHHVNVVKLIGFCSDGKTRALIYNFMPHGSLDKYIFPREEGTISLSYEKIYNISLGVARGIEYLHRGCDMQILHFDIKPHNILLDENFTPKVSDFGLAKLYATDESIVVLTAIRGTMGYMAPELFYKNIGGVSYKADVYSYGMLLMEMAGRRKNFNKYDDDSSQNYFPSWIFDRLSKGNRIEIQDASEEERKMVKKMIIVALWCIQMKPSDRPAMTKVVEMLEGDVELLQMPSELFLHPQEVPTDHYRRNKTLSNVSLLSEDFITEGR
;
A
#
# COMPACT_ATOMS: atom_id res chain seq x y z
N MET A 1 -68.51 26.72 -85.70
CA MET A 1 -67.55 25.96 -86.53
C MET A 1 -66.15 26.32 -86.04
N VAL A 2 -65.43 25.31 -85.53
CA VAL A 2 -63.97 25.20 -85.22
C VAL A 2 -63.17 25.37 -86.55
N PRO A 3 -61.82 25.55 -86.69
CA PRO A 3 -60.64 25.32 -85.78
C PRO A 3 -59.55 26.45 -85.82
N ASP A 4 -58.28 26.37 -85.37
CA ASP A 4 -57.35 25.27 -85.02
C ASP A 4 -56.16 25.76 -84.16
N SER A 5 -55.56 24.81 -83.44
CA SER A 5 -54.31 24.84 -82.69
C SER A 5 -53.06 24.98 -83.57
N LEU A 6 -52.09 25.83 -83.19
CA LEU A 6 -50.64 25.65 -83.38
C LEU A 6 -49.90 26.94 -83.02
N PHE A 7 -49.53 27.14 -81.75
CA PHE A 7 -48.33 27.91 -81.35
C PHE A 7 -48.04 27.69 -79.85
N ALA A 8 -48.22 26.45 -79.38
CA ALA A 8 -47.93 26.06 -77.99
C ALA A 8 -46.44 25.75 -77.72
N ASN A 9 -45.57 25.82 -78.74
CA ASN A 9 -44.18 25.36 -78.62
C ASN A 9 -43.10 26.45 -78.64
N SER A 10 -43.45 27.74 -78.73
CA SER A 10 -42.46 28.83 -78.64
C SER A 10 -42.38 29.48 -77.26
N LEU A 11 -43.46 29.47 -76.47
CA LEU A 11 -43.47 30.05 -75.12
C LEU A 11 -42.67 29.22 -74.08
N LEU A 12 -42.62 27.90 -74.23
CA LEU A 12 -41.95 27.01 -73.26
C LEU A 12 -40.41 27.06 -73.32
N CYS A 13 -39.82 27.46 -74.44
CA CYS A 13 -38.35 27.47 -74.60
C CYS A 13 -37.71 28.77 -74.06
N LEU A 14 -38.45 29.89 -74.07
CA LEU A 14 -37.96 31.19 -73.59
C LEU A 14 -37.97 31.29 -72.06
N ASP A 15 -38.90 30.63 -71.36
CA ASP A 15 -38.95 30.63 -69.89
C ASP A 15 -37.87 29.75 -69.24
N LEU A 16 -37.44 28.67 -69.90
CA LEU A 16 -36.39 27.77 -69.37
C LEU A 16 -34.98 28.38 -69.42
N VAL A 17 -34.67 29.19 -70.45
CA VAL A 17 -33.36 29.85 -70.57
C VAL A 17 -33.21 30.94 -69.51
N GLY A 18 -34.25 31.76 -69.29
CA GLY A 18 -34.26 32.79 -68.27
C GLY A 18 -34.10 32.24 -66.85
N VAL A 19 -34.82 31.17 -66.50
CA VAL A 19 -34.72 30.51 -65.19
C VAL A 19 -33.34 29.87 -64.99
N ARG A 20 -32.78 29.23 -66.02
CA ARG A 20 -31.44 28.63 -65.95
C ARG A 20 -30.35 29.68 -65.75
N GLN A 21 -30.49 30.86 -66.37
CA GLN A 21 -29.51 31.95 -66.26
C GLN A 21 -29.57 32.66 -64.90
N ILE A 22 -30.77 32.76 -64.31
CA ILE A 22 -30.96 33.21 -62.92
C ILE A 22 -30.35 32.21 -61.94
N TRP A 23 -30.55 30.90 -62.17
CA TRP A 23 -29.94 29.85 -61.36
C TRP A 23 -28.41 29.87 -61.44
N ILE A 24 -27.83 29.99 -62.63
CA ILE A 24 -26.37 30.09 -62.80
C ILE A 24 -25.83 31.35 -62.09
N SER A 25 -26.47 32.52 -62.28
CA SER A 25 -26.06 33.76 -61.61
C SER A 25 -26.19 33.69 -60.08
N PHE A 26 -27.20 32.98 -59.57
CA PHE A 26 -27.38 32.72 -58.15
C PHE A 26 -26.27 31.83 -57.60
N TRP A 27 -25.96 30.72 -58.28
CA TRP A 27 -24.89 29.81 -57.86
C TRP A 27 -23.49 30.40 -58.01
N ASP A 28 -23.23 31.25 -59.02
CA ASP A 28 -21.95 31.96 -59.16
C ASP A 28 -21.73 32.97 -58.02
N LYS A 29 -22.79 33.68 -57.59
CA LYS A 29 -22.72 34.58 -56.43
C LYS A 29 -22.53 33.83 -55.11
N VAL A 30 -23.15 32.66 -54.96
CA VAL A 30 -22.96 31.77 -53.80
C VAL A 30 -21.56 31.17 -53.79
N ALA A 31 -21.05 30.74 -54.95
CA ALA A 31 -19.70 30.19 -55.09
C ALA A 31 -18.59 31.22 -54.82
N LEU A 32 -18.85 32.51 -55.04
CA LEU A 32 -17.91 33.59 -54.73
C LEU A 32 -17.80 33.89 -53.21
N LEU A 33 -18.84 33.57 -52.43
CA LEU A 33 -18.90 33.84 -50.99
C LEU A 33 -18.34 32.69 -50.14
N TRP A 34 -18.41 31.45 -50.65
CA TRP A 34 -17.91 30.24 -49.99
C TRP A 34 -16.42 30.27 -49.56
N PRO A 35 -15.48 30.80 -50.38
CA PRO A 35 -14.06 30.84 -50.02
C PRO A 35 -13.78 31.77 -48.83
N LEU A 36 -14.56 32.86 -48.70
CA LEU A 36 -14.43 33.79 -47.58
C LEU A 36 -14.86 33.15 -46.27
N GLU A 37 -15.95 32.38 -46.28
CA GLU A 37 -16.43 31.66 -45.09
C GLU A 37 -15.43 30.60 -44.63
N LEU A 38 -14.85 29.83 -45.56
CA LEU A 38 -13.80 28.86 -45.23
C LEU A 38 -12.53 29.53 -44.67
N LEU A 39 -12.17 30.73 -45.17
CA LEU A 39 -11.01 31.48 -44.69
C LEU A 39 -11.26 32.03 -43.28
N VAL A 40 -12.46 32.53 -43.01
CA VAL A 40 -12.88 32.96 -41.67
C VAL A 40 -12.88 31.79 -40.69
N ILE A 41 -13.49 30.65 -41.06
CA ILE A 41 -13.50 29.44 -40.25
C ILE A 41 -12.09 28.93 -39.99
N GLY A 42 -11.24 28.86 -41.04
CA GLY A 42 -9.84 28.46 -40.92
C GLY A 42 -9.03 29.37 -39.98
N SER A 43 -9.22 30.69 -40.07
CA SER A 43 -8.55 31.65 -39.18
C SER A 43 -8.95 31.48 -37.72
N LEU A 44 -10.22 31.17 -37.44
CA LEU A 44 -10.71 30.88 -36.08
C LEU A 44 -10.09 29.60 -35.51
N PHE A 45 -9.93 28.56 -36.33
CA PHE A 45 -9.23 27.34 -35.92
C PHE A 45 -7.75 27.61 -35.63
N ILE A 46 -7.08 28.42 -36.44
CA ILE A 46 -5.68 28.80 -36.21
C ILE A 46 -5.54 29.58 -34.90
N VAL A 47 -6.39 30.58 -34.63
CA VAL A 47 -6.36 31.34 -33.37
C VAL A 47 -6.63 30.43 -32.17
N ARG A 48 -7.57 29.48 -32.29
CA ARG A 48 -7.85 28.51 -31.23
C ARG A 48 -6.66 27.60 -30.93
N PHE A 49 -5.91 27.18 -31.94
CA PHE A 49 -4.71 26.36 -31.74
C PHE A 49 -3.52 27.19 -31.26
N VAL A 50 -3.26 28.35 -31.87
CA VAL A 50 -2.09 29.20 -31.56
C VAL A 50 -2.23 29.87 -30.20
N CYS A 51 -3.42 30.33 -29.82
CA CYS A 51 -3.63 30.99 -28.52
C CYS A 51 -4.21 30.04 -27.48
N GLY A 52 -5.17 29.20 -27.86
CA GLY A 52 -5.87 28.32 -26.92
C GLY A 52 -5.02 27.18 -26.40
N PHE A 53 -4.22 26.51 -27.26
CA PHE A 53 -3.39 25.38 -26.82
C PHE A 53 -2.28 25.82 -25.84
N PRO A 54 -1.50 26.89 -26.09
CA PRO A 54 -0.53 27.37 -25.10
C PRO A 54 -1.17 27.80 -23.79
N LEU A 55 -2.35 28.43 -23.84
CA LEU A 55 -3.06 28.86 -22.63
C LEU A 55 -3.54 27.66 -21.81
N LEU A 56 -4.00 26.58 -22.47
CA LEU A 56 -4.34 25.31 -21.84
C LEU A 56 -3.12 24.62 -21.22
N VAL A 57 -1.98 24.61 -21.92
CA VAL A 57 -0.72 24.07 -21.39
C VAL A 57 -0.21 24.88 -20.20
N ILE A 58 -0.30 26.22 -20.25
CA ILE A 58 0.05 27.10 -19.13
C ILE A 58 -0.87 26.84 -17.93
N LEU A 59 -2.18 26.70 -18.15
CA LEU A 59 -3.14 26.34 -17.10
C LEU A 59 -2.83 24.96 -16.51
N LEU A 60 -2.46 23.98 -17.33
CA LEU A 60 -2.05 22.66 -16.88
C LEU A 60 -0.77 22.73 -16.03
N ILE A 61 0.24 23.48 -16.48
CA ILE A 61 1.47 23.71 -15.71
C ILE A 61 1.18 24.44 -14.41
N CYS A 62 0.31 25.46 -14.42
CA CYS A 62 -0.07 26.22 -13.24
C CYS A 62 -0.87 25.38 -12.24
N THR A 63 -1.79 24.53 -12.69
CA THR A 63 -2.55 23.63 -11.82
C THR A 63 -1.65 22.55 -11.22
N LEU A 64 -0.76 21.95 -12.00
CA LEU A 64 0.25 21.01 -11.50
C LEU A 64 1.22 21.66 -10.50
N ARG A 65 1.65 22.91 -10.76
CA ARG A 65 2.48 23.68 -9.81
C ARG A 65 1.73 24.03 -8.54
N LYS A 66 0.47 24.48 -8.64
CA LYS A 66 -0.39 24.79 -7.48
C LYS A 66 -0.64 23.56 -6.62
N GLN A 67 -0.94 22.41 -7.20
CA GLN A 67 -1.09 21.14 -6.47
C GLN A 67 0.19 20.77 -5.71
N HIS A 68 1.34 20.90 -6.38
CA HIS A 68 2.64 20.58 -5.77
C HIS A 68 3.04 21.57 -4.66
N LEU A 69 2.71 22.86 -4.81
CA LEU A 69 2.92 23.89 -3.77
C LEU A 69 1.98 23.68 -2.57
N SER A 70 0.69 23.45 -2.81
CA SER A 70 -0.31 23.18 -1.76
C SER A 70 0.07 21.98 -0.89
N MET A 71 0.65 20.92 -1.48
CA MET A 71 1.18 19.79 -0.71
C MET A 71 2.31 20.22 0.24
N TYR A 72 3.17 21.14 -0.17
CA TYR A 72 4.25 21.66 0.68
C TYR A 72 3.76 22.60 1.76
N ASP A 73 2.79 23.46 1.45
CA ASP A 73 2.16 24.35 2.42
C ASP A 73 1.44 23.53 3.49
N THR A 74 0.71 22.47 3.10
CA THR A 74 0.08 21.52 4.04
C THR A 74 1.11 20.85 4.97
N ILE A 75 2.30 20.49 4.45
CA ILE A 75 3.38 19.93 5.27
C ILE A 75 3.90 20.97 6.26
N GLU A 76 4.11 22.20 5.81
CA GLU A 76 4.64 23.28 6.64
C GLU A 76 3.66 23.69 7.75
N ASP A 77 2.38 23.81 7.42
CA ASP A 77 1.29 24.11 8.36
C ASP A 77 1.13 22.99 9.40
N PHE A 78 1.19 21.72 8.96
CA PHE A 78 1.17 20.57 9.87
C PHE A 78 2.32 20.61 10.87
N LEU A 79 3.53 20.96 10.42
CA LEU A 79 4.72 21.01 11.26
C LEU A 79 4.69 22.18 12.27
N GLN A 80 3.97 23.27 11.97
CA GLN A 80 3.86 24.43 12.87
C GLN A 80 2.87 24.22 14.04
N GLY A 81 1.93 23.28 13.92
CA GLY A 81 0.88 23.06 14.94
C GLY A 81 1.28 22.30 16.21
N TYR A 82 2.48 21.67 16.29
CA TYR A 82 2.77 20.61 17.28
C TYR A 82 4.09 20.77 18.06
N ASN A 83 4.35 21.95 18.66
CA ASN A 83 5.69 22.36 19.11
C ASN A 83 6.37 21.69 20.33
N ASN A 84 5.75 20.79 21.11
CA ASN A 84 6.31 20.50 22.45
C ASN A 84 7.10 19.19 22.64
N LEU A 85 7.26 18.31 21.63
CA LEU A 85 8.05 17.07 21.75
C LEU A 85 8.75 16.62 20.43
N MET A 86 8.93 17.51 19.46
CA MET A 86 9.24 17.12 18.07
C MET A 86 10.72 16.83 17.76
N PRO A 87 11.00 16.00 16.73
CA PRO A 87 12.34 15.82 16.15
C PRO A 87 12.92 17.13 15.62
N ILE A 88 14.25 17.25 15.65
CA ILE A 88 14.94 18.49 15.27
C ILE A 88 14.80 18.75 13.77
N ARG A 89 14.30 19.94 13.39
CA ARG A 89 14.30 20.40 11.99
C ARG A 89 15.68 20.88 11.58
N TYR A 90 16.24 20.26 10.55
CA TYR A 90 17.53 20.62 9.96
C TYR A 90 17.34 21.31 8.60
N LYS A 91 18.20 22.29 8.30
CA LYS A 91 18.35 22.85 6.95
C LYS A 91 19.11 21.88 6.04
N TYR A 92 18.87 21.92 4.73
CA TYR A 92 19.55 21.02 3.79
C TYR A 92 21.08 21.17 3.80
N SER A 93 21.59 22.39 3.97
CA SER A 93 23.02 22.66 4.12
C SER A 93 23.64 21.92 5.32
N LYS A 94 22.85 21.67 6.37
CA LYS A 94 23.29 20.89 7.53
C LYS A 94 23.24 19.40 7.25
N ILE A 95 22.25 18.92 6.50
CA ILE A 95 22.19 17.53 6.02
C ILE A 95 23.44 17.18 5.20
N LYS A 96 23.81 18.02 4.24
CA LYS A 96 25.07 17.87 3.47
C LYS A 96 26.30 17.74 4.36
N LYS A 97 26.39 18.55 5.42
CA LYS A 97 27.50 18.48 6.38
C LYS A 97 27.47 17.17 7.20
N ILE A 98 26.30 16.76 7.67
CA ILE A 98 26.13 15.52 8.46
C ILE A 98 26.55 14.29 7.64
N THR A 99 26.18 14.24 6.36
CA THR A 99 26.47 13.10 5.46
C THR A 99 27.82 13.21 4.76
N ASN A 100 28.64 14.22 5.09
CA ASN A 100 29.88 14.53 4.39
C ASN A 100 29.70 14.57 2.86
N ASN A 101 28.73 15.37 2.39
CA ASN A 101 28.29 15.45 1.00
C ASN A 101 27.82 14.10 0.42
N PHE A 102 27.06 13.32 1.20
CA PHE A 102 26.48 12.04 0.80
C PHE A 102 27.51 10.97 0.41
N LYS A 103 28.68 10.99 1.07
CA LYS A 103 29.84 10.14 0.72
C LYS A 103 29.58 8.64 0.87
N GLU A 104 28.92 8.22 1.95
CA GLU A 104 28.74 6.81 2.28
C GLU A 104 27.26 6.41 2.17
N LYS A 105 26.93 5.71 1.09
CA LYS A 105 25.59 5.17 0.83
C LYS A 105 25.43 3.82 1.54
N LEU A 106 24.40 3.71 2.38
CA LEU A 106 24.07 2.49 3.12
C LEU A 106 23.11 1.58 2.36
N GLY A 107 22.22 2.16 1.55
CA GLY A 107 21.21 1.41 0.80
C GLY A 107 20.29 2.32 -0.02
N GLU A 108 19.50 1.70 -0.88
CA GLU A 108 18.48 2.38 -1.68
C GLU A 108 17.27 1.48 -1.88
N GLY A 109 16.08 2.05 -1.72
CA GLY A 109 14.81 1.34 -1.88
C GLY A 109 13.74 2.18 -2.57
N GLY A 110 12.48 1.75 -2.46
CA GLY A 110 11.32 2.46 -3.00
C GLY A 110 11.10 3.84 -2.39
N PHE A 111 11.44 3.99 -1.10
CA PHE A 111 11.23 5.22 -0.34
C PHE A 111 12.40 6.20 -0.38
N GLY A 112 13.51 5.86 -1.05
CA GLY A 112 14.66 6.76 -1.22
C GLY A 112 16.01 6.10 -0.97
N THR A 113 17.02 6.94 -0.74
CA THR A 113 18.42 6.53 -0.56
C THR A 113 18.88 6.87 0.85
N VAL A 114 19.54 5.92 1.53
CA VAL A 114 20.01 6.09 2.90
C VAL A 114 21.52 6.28 2.92
N TYR A 115 21.99 7.29 3.65
CA TYR A 115 23.40 7.61 3.80
C TYR A 115 23.83 7.55 5.26
N LYS A 116 25.08 7.17 5.51
CA LYS A 116 25.67 7.31 6.83
C LYS A 116 26.08 8.76 7.07
N GLY A 117 25.97 9.21 8.30
CA GLY A 117 26.40 10.54 8.70
C GLY A 117 26.85 10.58 10.15
N LYS A 118 27.37 11.75 10.55
CA LYS A 118 27.81 12.02 11.92
C LYS A 118 27.30 13.39 12.36
N LEU A 119 26.60 13.43 13.50
CA LEU A 119 26.18 14.68 14.13
C LEU A 119 27.37 15.39 14.78
N ARG A 120 27.22 16.68 15.10
CA ARG A 120 28.26 17.45 15.84
C ARG A 120 28.54 16.84 17.21
N SER A 121 27.54 16.21 17.83
CA SER A 121 27.68 15.49 19.09
C SER A 121 28.55 14.23 18.99
N GLY A 122 28.93 13.80 17.78
CA GLY A 122 29.66 12.57 17.55
C GLY A 122 28.78 11.36 17.26
N ILE A 123 27.47 11.45 17.51
CA ILE A 123 26.50 10.38 17.24
C ILE A 123 26.46 10.04 15.76
N ILE A 124 26.57 8.75 15.44
CA ILE A 124 26.46 8.22 14.08
C ILE A 124 24.98 8.07 13.72
N VAL A 125 24.60 8.53 12.54
CA VAL A 125 23.21 8.59 12.09
C VAL A 125 23.03 7.98 10.70
N ALA A 126 21.82 7.52 10.42
CA ALA A 126 21.35 7.17 9.09
C ALA A 126 20.44 8.29 8.57
N VAL A 127 20.77 8.83 7.40
CA VAL A 127 20.04 9.90 6.73
C VAL A 127 19.31 9.33 5.52
N LYS A 128 17.99 9.14 5.64
CA LYS A 128 17.10 8.69 4.56
C LYS A 128 16.68 9.91 3.74
N MET A 129 17.20 10.04 2.53
CA MET A 129 16.80 11.07 1.57
C MET A 129 15.55 10.62 0.82
N MET A 130 14.46 11.36 0.99
CA MET A 130 13.17 11.13 0.34
C MET A 130 13.14 11.98 -0.93
N GLY A 131 13.04 11.36 -2.11
CA GLY A 131 13.18 12.13 -3.37
C GLY A 131 12.94 11.38 -4.67
N LYS A 132 12.37 10.17 -4.64
CA LYS A 132 11.93 9.49 -5.86
C LYS A 132 10.49 9.94 -6.20
N PRO A 133 10.12 10.06 -7.49
CA PRO A 133 8.77 10.45 -7.90
C PRO A 133 7.66 9.48 -7.42
N LYS A 134 8.02 8.28 -6.95
CA LYS A 134 7.11 7.27 -6.39
C LYS A 134 6.82 7.44 -4.89
N ALA A 135 7.67 8.14 -4.14
CA ALA A 135 7.43 8.38 -2.72
C ALA A 135 6.44 9.54 -2.61
N THR A 136 5.28 9.29 -2.02
CA THR A 136 4.27 10.34 -1.86
C THR A 136 4.75 11.28 -0.74
N GLY A 137 4.45 12.58 -0.85
CA GLY A 137 4.70 13.51 0.27
C GLY A 137 4.05 13.04 1.58
N GLN A 138 3.00 12.21 1.47
CA GLN A 138 2.32 11.58 2.58
C GLN A 138 3.20 10.62 3.39
N ASP A 139 4.14 9.88 2.77
CA ASP A 139 5.00 8.94 3.51
C ASP A 139 5.93 9.70 4.47
N PHE A 140 6.44 10.85 4.03
CA PHE A 140 7.24 11.75 4.87
C PHE A 140 6.41 12.32 6.03
N ILE A 141 5.18 12.77 5.75
CA ILE A 141 4.26 13.27 6.79
C ILE A 141 3.96 12.17 7.80
N ASN A 142 3.61 10.96 7.33
CA ASN A 142 3.30 9.82 8.19
C ASN A 142 4.49 9.50 9.09
N GLU A 143 5.72 9.41 8.55
CA GLU A 143 6.90 9.15 9.37
C GLU A 143 7.07 10.25 10.43
N VAL A 144 7.15 11.53 10.06
CA VAL A 144 7.38 12.63 11.02
C VAL A 144 6.26 12.73 12.06
N ALA A 145 5.00 12.58 11.66
CA ALA A 145 3.83 12.66 12.54
C ALA A 145 3.76 11.49 13.53
N THR A 146 4.10 10.29 13.08
CA THR A 146 3.96 9.05 13.86
C THR A 146 5.17 8.85 14.77
N ILE A 147 6.36 8.68 14.19
CA ILE A 147 7.55 8.28 14.94
C ILE A 147 8.15 9.43 15.75
N GLY A 148 7.81 10.68 15.41
CA GLY A 148 8.41 11.86 16.03
C GLY A 148 8.14 11.98 17.54
N ARG A 149 7.11 11.31 18.04
CA ARG A 149 6.69 11.34 19.45
C ARG A 149 6.93 10.01 20.17
N ILE A 150 7.40 9.00 19.46
CA ILE A 150 7.56 7.63 19.96
C ILE A 150 8.96 7.42 20.51
N HIS A 151 9.04 6.88 21.72
CA HIS A 151 10.29 6.49 22.36
C HIS A 151 10.13 5.12 23.01
N HIS A 152 10.65 4.09 22.35
CA HIS A 152 10.63 2.73 22.87
C HIS A 152 11.93 2.00 22.52
N VAL A 153 12.39 1.11 23.42
CA VAL A 153 13.64 0.37 23.23
C VAL A 153 13.63 -0.51 21.98
N ASN A 154 12.47 -0.96 21.52
CA ASN A 154 12.31 -1.77 20.31
C ASN A 154 11.74 -1.03 19.09
N VAL A 155 11.77 0.30 19.10
CA VAL A 155 11.32 1.13 17.96
C VAL A 155 12.45 2.09 17.57
N VAL A 156 12.64 2.30 16.26
CA VAL A 156 13.69 3.21 15.79
C VAL A 156 13.40 4.65 16.22
N LYS A 157 14.43 5.35 16.70
CA LYS A 157 14.31 6.74 17.11
C LYS A 157 14.59 7.69 15.95
N LEU A 158 13.61 8.52 15.59
CA LEU A 158 13.80 9.67 14.71
C LEU A 158 14.42 10.82 15.51
N ILE A 159 15.61 11.23 15.10
CA ILE A 159 16.35 12.33 15.73
C ILE A 159 15.90 13.67 15.15
N GLY A 160 15.62 13.70 13.86
CA GLY A 160 15.27 14.92 13.17
C GLY A 160 14.83 14.69 11.74
N PHE A 161 14.42 15.76 11.09
CA PHE A 161 14.01 15.76 9.70
C PHE A 161 14.51 17.02 8.97
N CYS A 162 14.47 16.98 7.65
CA CYS A 162 14.69 18.13 6.78
C CYS A 162 13.47 18.30 5.89
N SER A 163 12.90 19.50 5.88
CA SER A 163 11.87 19.95 4.94
C SER A 163 12.33 21.31 4.41
N ASP A 164 13.08 21.29 3.31
CA ASP A 164 13.73 22.46 2.72
C ASP A 164 13.47 22.47 1.20
N GLY A 165 12.59 23.36 0.74
CA GLY A 165 12.10 23.38 -0.64
C GLY A 165 11.46 22.04 -1.04
N LYS A 166 12.02 21.38 -2.06
CA LYS A 166 11.59 20.02 -2.50
C LYS A 166 12.35 18.90 -1.79
N THR A 167 13.36 19.22 -0.99
CA THR A 167 14.18 18.22 -0.32
C THR A 167 13.50 17.76 0.96
N ARG A 168 13.37 16.45 1.09
CA ARG A 168 12.85 15.78 2.28
C ARG A 168 13.89 14.77 2.77
N ALA A 169 14.18 14.80 4.06
CA ALA A 169 15.11 13.83 4.66
C ALA A 169 14.72 13.50 6.10
N LEU A 170 15.03 12.29 6.52
CA LEU A 170 14.80 11.79 7.88
C LEU A 170 16.12 11.31 8.46
N ILE A 171 16.36 11.62 9.73
CA ILE A 171 17.62 11.37 10.42
C ILE A 171 17.34 10.44 11.59
N TYR A 172 17.87 9.23 11.52
CA TYR A 172 17.71 8.16 12.50
C TYR A 172 19.03 7.84 13.18
N ASN A 173 18.98 7.21 14.36
CA ASN A 173 20.16 6.54 14.90
C ASN A 173 20.66 5.47 13.91
N PHE A 174 21.98 5.37 13.73
CA PHE A 174 22.56 4.35 12.86
C PHE A 174 22.48 2.96 13.51
N MET A 175 22.09 1.96 12.71
CA MET A 175 21.94 0.56 13.14
C MET A 175 23.06 -0.25 12.49
N PRO A 176 24.16 -0.57 13.20
CA PRO A 176 25.37 -1.12 12.58
C PRO A 176 25.21 -2.53 12.03
N HIS A 177 24.32 -3.34 12.62
CA HIS A 177 24.03 -4.69 12.12
C HIS A 177 22.97 -4.68 11.00
N GLY A 178 22.44 -3.52 10.63
CA GLY A 178 21.48 -3.38 9.54
C GLY A 178 20.18 -4.15 9.82
N SER A 179 19.58 -4.71 8.77
CA SER A 179 18.26 -5.33 8.79
C SER A 179 18.30 -6.85 9.06
N LEU A 180 17.23 -7.36 9.67
CA LEU A 180 17.09 -8.75 10.10
C LEU A 180 17.08 -9.77 8.94
N ASP A 181 16.68 -9.36 7.73
CA ASP A 181 16.66 -10.23 6.53
C ASP A 181 18.04 -10.84 6.21
N LYS A 182 19.11 -10.23 6.71
CA LYS A 182 20.49 -10.71 6.54
C LYS A 182 20.82 -11.94 7.37
N TYR A 183 20.02 -12.23 8.40
CA TYR A 183 20.35 -13.21 9.44
C TYR A 183 19.37 -14.40 9.53
N ILE A 184 18.17 -14.27 8.96
CA ILE A 184 17.11 -15.29 9.12
C ILE A 184 17.10 -16.36 8.03
N PHE A 185 17.80 -16.14 6.91
CA PHE A 185 17.88 -17.12 5.81
C PHE A 185 19.30 -17.69 5.72
N PRO A 186 19.46 -19.01 5.50
CA PRO A 186 20.74 -19.61 5.19
C PRO A 186 21.34 -18.90 3.98
N ARG A 187 22.58 -18.44 4.13
CA ARG A 187 23.38 -17.89 3.03
C ARG A 187 24.60 -18.80 2.83
N GLU A 188 25.21 -18.68 1.65
CA GLU A 188 26.44 -19.38 1.28
C GLU A 188 27.54 -19.23 2.35
N GLU A 189 28.49 -20.16 2.32
CA GLU A 189 29.56 -20.34 3.31
C GLU A 189 30.25 -19.01 3.69
N GLY A 190 30.36 -18.76 5.01
CA GLY A 190 31.04 -17.58 5.57
C GLY A 190 30.12 -16.51 6.18
N THR A 191 28.80 -16.70 6.15
CA THR A 191 27.86 -15.74 6.76
C THR A 191 27.56 -16.08 8.22
N ILE A 192 27.62 -15.09 9.13
CA ILE A 192 27.31 -15.26 10.56
C ILE A 192 25.81 -15.54 10.72
N SER A 193 25.45 -16.80 11.00
CA SER A 193 24.09 -17.19 11.41
C SER A 193 23.90 -16.89 12.91
N LEU A 194 22.74 -16.35 13.28
CA LEU A 194 22.42 -16.10 14.68
C LEU A 194 21.94 -17.39 15.36
N SER A 195 22.32 -17.61 16.62
CA SER A 195 21.80 -18.73 17.43
C SER A 195 20.28 -18.68 17.58
N TYR A 196 19.66 -19.82 17.89
CA TYR A 196 18.21 -19.87 18.09
C TYR A 196 17.76 -18.98 19.26
N GLU A 197 18.53 -18.97 20.34
CA GLU A 197 18.31 -18.07 21.48
C GLU A 197 18.32 -16.59 21.05
N LYS A 198 19.29 -16.18 20.22
CA LYS A 198 19.39 -14.80 19.76
C LYS A 198 18.21 -14.42 18.87
N ILE A 199 17.80 -15.32 17.96
CA ILE A 199 16.62 -15.14 17.11
C ILE A 199 15.34 -15.04 17.95
N TYR A 200 15.21 -15.86 18.98
CA TYR A 200 14.09 -15.82 19.90
C TYR A 200 14.04 -14.50 20.70
N ASN A 201 15.17 -14.03 21.22
CA ASN A 201 15.24 -12.74 21.92
C ASN A 201 14.91 -11.56 20.99
N ILE A 202 15.34 -11.62 19.72
CA ILE A 202 14.95 -10.65 18.69
C ILE A 202 13.45 -10.71 18.45
N SER A 203 12.85 -11.89 18.32
CA SER A 203 11.42 -12.03 18.03
C SER A 203 10.55 -11.47 19.16
N LEU A 204 10.96 -11.68 20.42
CA LEU A 204 10.33 -11.12 21.60
C LEU A 204 10.47 -9.58 21.65
N GLY A 205 11.66 -9.05 21.35
CA GLY A 205 11.87 -7.61 21.26
C GLY A 205 11.00 -6.96 20.19
N VAL A 206 10.86 -7.58 19.02
CA VAL A 206 9.93 -7.11 17.97
C VAL A 206 8.49 -7.11 18.50
N ALA A 207 8.05 -8.18 19.17
CA ALA A 207 6.70 -8.27 19.73
C ALA A 207 6.39 -7.11 20.70
N ARG A 208 7.32 -6.85 21.64
CA ARG A 208 7.23 -5.71 22.57
C ARG A 208 7.18 -4.36 21.85
N GLY A 209 7.96 -4.22 20.78
CA GLY A 209 7.91 -3.03 19.92
C GLY A 209 6.53 -2.79 19.31
N ILE A 210 5.91 -3.83 18.76
CA ILE A 210 4.57 -3.73 18.14
C ILE A 210 3.49 -3.55 19.21
N GLU A 211 3.57 -4.25 20.34
CA GLU A 211 2.68 -4.05 21.48
C GLU A 211 2.65 -2.58 21.92
N TYR A 212 3.82 -1.96 22.06
CA TYR A 212 3.93 -0.56 22.42
C TYR A 212 3.24 0.36 21.38
N LEU A 213 3.34 0.06 20.09
CA LEU A 213 2.64 0.81 19.04
C LEU A 213 1.12 0.66 19.16
N HIS A 214 0.64 -0.52 19.53
CA HIS A 214 -0.80 -0.83 19.59
C HIS A 214 -1.49 -0.28 20.84
N ARG A 215 -0.78 -0.23 21.98
CA ARG A 215 -1.38 0.06 23.29
C ARG A 215 -0.57 1.00 24.18
N GLY A 216 0.71 1.22 23.90
CA GLY A 216 1.62 2.02 24.73
C GLY A 216 1.66 3.52 24.37
N CYS A 217 0.89 3.94 23.37
CA CYS A 217 0.81 5.31 22.88
C CYS A 217 -0.60 5.89 23.12
N ASP A 218 -0.71 7.22 23.22
CA ASP A 218 -2.00 7.92 23.38
C ASP A 218 -2.97 7.63 22.23
N MET A 219 -2.42 7.42 21.04
CA MET A 219 -3.12 6.96 19.85
C MET A 219 -2.58 5.59 19.46
N GLN A 220 -3.45 4.72 18.98
CA GLN A 220 -3.05 3.43 18.43
C GLN A 220 -2.33 3.63 17.09
N ILE A 221 -1.16 3.00 16.94
CA ILE A 221 -0.33 3.12 15.75
C ILE A 221 -0.29 1.78 15.02
N LEU A 222 -0.84 1.75 13.81
CA LEU A 222 -0.76 0.60 12.91
C LEU A 222 0.41 0.80 11.95
N HIS A 223 1.31 -0.17 11.88
CA HIS A 223 2.54 -0.09 11.11
C HIS A 223 2.34 -0.45 9.63
N PHE A 224 1.55 -1.50 9.34
CA PHE A 224 1.23 -2.07 8.02
C PHE A 224 2.39 -2.63 7.19
N ASP A 225 3.65 -2.46 7.62
CA ASP A 225 4.83 -2.98 6.89
C ASP A 225 5.81 -3.74 7.79
N ILE A 226 5.31 -4.58 8.70
CA ILE A 226 6.15 -5.46 9.53
C ILE A 226 6.73 -6.58 8.66
N LYS A 227 8.06 -6.60 8.49
CA LYS A 227 8.80 -7.59 7.70
C LYS A 227 10.29 -7.57 8.06
N PRO A 228 11.08 -8.60 7.70
CA PRO A 228 12.50 -8.69 8.07
C PRO A 228 13.36 -7.46 7.69
N HIS A 229 13.10 -6.84 6.53
CA HIS A 229 13.83 -5.67 6.06
C HIS A 229 13.63 -4.42 6.94
N ASN A 230 12.49 -4.35 7.64
CA ASN A 230 12.09 -3.21 8.46
C ASN A 230 12.38 -3.43 9.95
N ILE A 231 12.99 -4.57 10.31
CA ILE A 231 13.53 -4.80 11.66
C ILE A 231 15.03 -4.55 11.61
N LEU A 232 15.47 -3.43 12.18
CA LEU A 232 16.89 -3.08 12.26
C LEU A 232 17.51 -3.56 13.57
N LEU A 233 18.81 -3.77 13.57
CA LEU A 233 19.56 -4.31 14.70
C LEU A 233 20.63 -3.32 15.15
N ASP A 234 20.57 -2.92 16.43
CA ASP A 234 21.59 -2.05 17.03
C ASP A 234 22.88 -2.80 17.40
N GLU A 235 23.83 -2.12 18.03
CA GLU A 235 25.14 -2.66 18.45
C GLU A 235 25.03 -3.94 19.30
N ASN A 236 23.94 -4.12 20.04
CA ASN A 236 23.72 -5.28 20.90
C ASN A 236 22.81 -6.34 20.24
N PHE A 237 22.48 -6.16 18.96
CA PHE A 237 21.44 -6.90 18.23
C PHE A 237 20.05 -6.74 18.87
N THR A 238 19.78 -5.61 19.53
CA THR A 238 18.42 -5.28 19.97
C THR A 238 17.61 -4.89 18.75
N PRO A 239 16.43 -5.50 18.52
CA PRO A 239 15.60 -5.16 17.37
C PRO A 239 14.95 -3.79 17.53
N LYS A 240 14.88 -3.04 16.42
CA LYS A 240 14.15 -1.78 16.27
C LYS A 240 13.20 -1.90 15.09
N VAL A 241 11.89 -1.82 15.36
CA VAL A 241 10.88 -1.65 14.30
C VAL A 241 11.11 -0.31 13.62
N SER A 242 11.14 -0.31 12.29
CA SER A 242 11.47 0.85 11.46
C SER A 242 10.59 0.95 10.21
N ASP A 243 10.72 2.05 9.47
CA ASP A 243 9.98 2.36 8.24
C ASP A 243 8.47 2.59 8.45
N PHE A 244 8.14 3.71 9.08
CA PHE A 244 6.78 4.13 9.40
C PHE A 244 6.07 4.84 8.22
N GLY A 245 6.57 4.71 6.98
CA GLY A 245 6.00 5.39 5.81
C GLY A 245 4.54 5.05 5.55
N LEU A 246 4.13 3.81 5.84
CA LEU A 246 2.76 3.34 5.70
C LEU A 246 1.93 3.45 6.98
N ALA A 247 2.52 3.91 8.08
CA ALA A 247 1.89 3.89 9.38
C ALA A 247 0.70 4.85 9.48
N LYS A 248 -0.23 4.53 10.38
CA LYS A 248 -1.44 5.32 10.64
C LYS A 248 -1.76 5.38 12.12
N LEU A 249 -2.21 6.55 12.57
CA LEU A 249 -2.67 6.80 13.92
C LEU A 249 -4.19 6.73 13.97
N TYR A 250 -4.73 6.01 14.95
CA TYR A 250 -6.16 5.88 15.21
C TYR A 250 -6.44 6.18 16.68
N ALA A 251 -7.67 6.60 16.97
CA ALA A 251 -8.13 6.71 18.34
C ALA A 251 -8.22 5.29 18.96
N THR A 252 -7.92 5.17 20.24
CA THR A 252 -7.78 3.87 20.92
C THR A 252 -9.11 3.11 21.06
N ASP A 253 -10.24 3.81 20.88
CA ASP A 253 -11.61 3.28 20.89
C ASP A 253 -12.11 2.79 19.51
N GLU A 254 -11.42 3.14 18.43
CA GLU A 254 -11.78 2.67 17.08
C GLU A 254 -11.27 1.25 16.83
N SER A 255 -12.19 0.31 16.67
CA SER A 255 -11.86 -1.10 16.43
C SER A 255 -11.65 -1.45 14.96
N ILE A 256 -12.22 -0.67 14.03
CA ILE A 256 -12.15 -0.91 12.58
C ILE A 256 -11.62 0.33 11.88
N VAL A 257 -10.61 0.10 11.06
CA VAL A 257 -9.88 1.08 10.28
C VAL A 257 -10.39 1.14 8.86
N VAL A 258 -10.79 2.34 8.40
CA VAL A 258 -11.15 2.58 7.01
C VAL A 258 -9.91 2.93 6.20
N LEU A 259 -9.46 2.00 5.34
CA LEU A 259 -8.34 2.24 4.43
C LEU A 259 -8.81 2.77 3.07
N THR A 260 -8.17 3.85 2.62
CA THR A 260 -8.39 4.45 1.29
C THR A 260 -7.65 3.74 0.17
N ALA A 261 -6.63 2.94 0.50
CA ALA A 261 -5.85 2.13 -0.44
C ALA A 261 -5.22 0.93 0.28
N ILE A 262 -5.00 -0.16 -0.46
CA ILE A 262 -4.25 -1.32 0.04
C ILE A 262 -2.79 -0.91 0.26
N ARG A 263 -2.24 -1.29 1.42
CA ARG A 263 -0.88 -0.97 1.87
C ARG A 263 -0.22 -2.21 2.44
N GLY A 264 1.11 -2.29 2.32
CA GLY A 264 1.94 -3.34 2.89
C GLY A 264 2.72 -4.13 1.84
N THR A 265 3.50 -5.10 2.31
CA THR A 265 4.34 -5.96 1.47
C THR A 265 3.69 -7.32 1.25
N MET A 266 3.62 -7.76 -0.01
CA MET A 266 3.06 -9.07 -0.37
C MET A 266 3.79 -10.19 0.38
N GLY A 267 3.03 -11.16 0.92
CA GLY A 267 3.54 -12.21 1.79
C GLY A 267 3.45 -11.90 3.29
N TYR A 268 3.33 -10.63 3.68
CA TYR A 268 3.11 -10.20 5.08
C TYR A 268 1.75 -9.51 5.29
N MET A 269 1.06 -9.12 4.20
CA MET A 269 -0.26 -8.49 4.28
C MET A 269 -1.33 -9.45 4.80
N ALA A 270 -2.12 -8.97 5.76
CA ALA A 270 -3.24 -9.69 6.32
C ALA A 270 -4.39 -9.91 5.30
N PRO A 271 -5.08 -11.06 5.32
CA PRO A 271 -6.14 -11.40 4.36
C PRO A 271 -7.27 -10.36 4.27
N GLU A 272 -7.68 -9.75 5.38
CA GLU A 272 -8.78 -8.79 5.46
C GLU A 272 -8.50 -7.49 4.70
N LEU A 273 -7.25 -7.22 4.31
CA LEU A 273 -6.89 -6.11 3.42
C LEU A 273 -7.44 -6.33 1.99
N PHE A 274 -7.70 -7.58 1.61
CA PHE A 274 -8.22 -7.98 0.30
C PHE A 274 -9.66 -8.49 0.39
N TYR A 275 -9.95 -9.28 1.43
CA TYR A 275 -11.22 -9.96 1.64
C TYR A 275 -12.03 -9.22 2.70
N LYS A 276 -12.89 -8.29 2.29
CA LYS A 276 -13.70 -7.49 3.24
C LYS A 276 -14.76 -8.31 3.99
N ASN A 277 -15.07 -9.52 3.53
CA ASN A 277 -16.08 -10.40 4.12
C ASN A 277 -15.59 -11.20 5.33
N ILE A 278 -14.28 -11.24 5.61
CA ILE A 278 -13.72 -12.02 6.74
C ILE A 278 -13.44 -11.17 7.99
N GLY A 279 -13.59 -9.84 7.91
CA GLY A 279 -13.42 -8.93 9.03
C GLY A 279 -12.99 -7.52 8.61
N GLY A 280 -13.06 -6.57 9.55
CA GLY A 280 -12.53 -5.22 9.37
C GLY A 280 -11.03 -5.14 9.62
N VAL A 281 -10.34 -4.22 8.95
CA VAL A 281 -8.92 -3.93 9.20
C VAL A 281 -8.76 -3.32 10.58
N SER A 282 -7.78 -3.78 11.35
CA SER A 282 -7.46 -3.26 12.70
C SER A 282 -5.98 -3.51 13.01
N TYR A 283 -5.54 -3.27 14.25
CA TYR A 283 -4.19 -3.65 14.72
C TYR A 283 -3.88 -5.15 14.52
N LYS A 284 -4.90 -6.00 14.33
CA LYS A 284 -4.75 -7.41 13.97
C LYS A 284 -4.08 -7.64 12.61
N ALA A 285 -4.03 -6.64 11.74
CA ALA A 285 -3.26 -6.70 10.50
C ALA A 285 -1.75 -6.79 10.79
N ASP A 286 -1.24 -5.98 11.72
CA ASP A 286 0.16 -6.05 12.16
C ASP A 286 0.47 -7.35 12.91
N VAL A 287 -0.49 -7.88 13.67
CA VAL A 287 -0.37 -9.20 14.32
C VAL A 287 -0.13 -10.28 13.27
N TYR A 288 -0.89 -10.27 12.17
CA TYR A 288 -0.69 -11.21 11.07
C TYR A 288 0.70 -11.06 10.45
N SER A 289 1.12 -9.84 10.14
CA SER A 289 2.45 -9.57 9.59
C SER A 289 3.57 -10.03 10.54
N TYR A 290 3.41 -9.83 11.85
CA TYR A 290 4.31 -10.36 12.87
C TYR A 290 4.33 -11.89 12.87
N GLY A 291 3.18 -12.56 12.78
CA GLY A 291 3.09 -14.01 12.68
C GLY A 291 3.86 -14.57 11.47
N MET A 292 3.72 -13.92 10.30
CA MET A 292 4.48 -14.29 9.10
C MET A 292 5.98 -14.11 9.29
N LEU A 293 6.42 -12.99 9.88
CA LEU A 293 7.82 -12.75 10.24
C LEU A 293 8.33 -13.81 11.24
N LEU A 294 7.58 -14.09 12.29
CA LEU A 294 7.93 -15.05 13.33
C LEU A 294 8.09 -16.46 12.76
N MET A 295 7.24 -16.83 11.81
CA MET A 295 7.32 -18.10 11.10
C MET A 295 8.62 -18.22 10.29
N GLU A 296 9.02 -17.18 9.55
CA GLU A 296 10.29 -17.19 8.80
C GLU A 296 11.50 -17.27 9.74
N MET A 297 11.44 -16.55 10.88
CA MET A 297 12.49 -16.59 11.90
C MET A 297 12.65 -17.98 12.51
N ALA A 298 11.54 -18.65 12.84
CA ALA A 298 11.55 -19.98 13.43
C ALA A 298 11.95 -21.07 12.42
N GLY A 299 11.46 -20.97 11.18
CA GLY A 299 11.72 -21.93 10.12
C GLY A 299 13.07 -21.75 9.42
N ARG A 300 13.75 -20.60 9.61
CA ARG A 300 14.95 -20.19 8.86
C ARG A 300 14.79 -20.37 7.35
N ARG A 301 13.58 -20.15 6.82
CA ARG A 301 13.25 -20.28 5.40
C ARG A 301 12.15 -19.31 5.04
N LYS A 302 12.04 -18.97 3.76
CA LYS A 302 10.92 -18.15 3.27
C LYS A 302 9.63 -18.92 3.37
N ASN A 303 8.54 -18.23 3.72
CA ASN A 303 7.21 -18.85 3.83
C ASN A 303 6.68 -19.37 2.48
N PHE A 304 7.07 -18.69 1.39
CA PHE A 304 6.79 -19.09 0.00
C PHE A 304 8.10 -19.43 -0.69
N ASN A 305 8.27 -20.67 -1.12
CA ASN A 305 9.40 -21.08 -1.95
C ASN A 305 8.95 -21.24 -3.40
N LYS A 306 9.44 -20.38 -4.30
CA LYS A 306 9.05 -20.36 -5.72
C LYS A 306 9.87 -21.29 -6.60
N TYR A 307 10.89 -21.95 -6.03
CA TYR A 307 11.95 -22.67 -6.74
C TYR A 307 12.04 -24.16 -6.39
N ASP A 308 11.16 -24.68 -5.51
CA ASP A 308 11.03 -26.12 -5.30
C ASP A 308 9.92 -26.65 -6.22
N ASP A 309 10.31 -27.43 -7.23
CA ASP A 309 9.41 -28.12 -8.17
C ASP A 309 8.68 -29.31 -7.53
N ASP A 310 8.94 -29.60 -6.25
CA ASP A 310 8.29 -30.69 -5.52
C ASP A 310 7.00 -30.20 -4.85
N SER A 311 5.90 -30.38 -5.59
CA SER A 311 4.53 -29.88 -5.36
C SER A 311 3.86 -30.16 -3.99
N SER A 312 4.55 -30.74 -3.02
CA SER A 312 4.00 -31.12 -1.70
C SER A 312 4.40 -30.20 -0.53
N GLN A 313 5.29 -29.21 -0.72
CA GLN A 313 5.73 -28.28 0.35
C GLN A 313 5.59 -26.79 0.01
N ASN A 314 4.58 -26.39 -0.76
CA ASN A 314 4.52 -25.05 -1.35
C ASN A 314 4.25 -23.88 -0.38
N TYR A 315 3.75 -24.14 0.84
CA TYR A 315 3.53 -23.10 1.86
C TYR A 315 3.91 -23.60 3.25
N PHE A 316 4.97 -23.01 3.81
CA PHE A 316 5.59 -23.47 5.05
C PHE A 316 4.62 -23.48 6.25
N PRO A 317 3.76 -22.46 6.47
CA PRO A 317 2.79 -22.48 7.56
C PRO A 317 1.81 -23.66 7.51
N SER A 318 1.30 -24.06 6.34
CA SER A 318 0.43 -25.24 6.22
C SER A 318 1.15 -26.51 6.58
N TRP A 319 2.36 -26.67 6.02
CA TRP A 319 3.15 -27.88 6.18
C TRP A 319 3.53 -28.11 7.64
N ILE A 320 3.97 -27.06 8.34
CA ILE A 320 4.37 -27.18 9.74
C ILE A 320 3.17 -27.40 10.66
N PHE A 321 2.00 -26.81 10.34
CA PHE A 321 0.76 -27.04 11.07
C PHE A 321 0.35 -28.51 11.04
N ASP A 322 0.29 -29.12 9.85
CA ASP A 322 -0.06 -30.54 9.67
C ASP A 322 0.92 -31.47 10.38
N ARG A 323 2.22 -31.14 10.35
CA ARG A 323 3.25 -31.93 11.04
C ARG A 323 3.05 -31.88 12.56
N LEU A 324 2.85 -30.69 13.12
CA LEU A 324 2.69 -30.50 14.56
C LEU A 324 1.35 -31.03 15.09
N SER A 325 0.26 -30.90 14.32
CA SER A 325 -1.07 -31.40 14.72
C SER A 325 -1.09 -32.94 14.84
N LYS A 326 -0.25 -33.62 14.05
CA LYS A 326 -0.03 -35.07 14.12
C LYS A 326 0.93 -35.49 15.25
N GLY A 327 1.43 -34.56 16.05
CA GLY A 327 2.36 -34.82 17.15
C GLY A 327 3.81 -35.09 16.71
N ASN A 328 4.16 -34.84 15.45
CA ASN A 328 5.52 -35.04 14.96
C ASN A 328 6.46 -33.97 15.52
N ARG A 329 7.70 -34.38 15.82
CA ARG A 329 8.75 -33.46 16.26
C ARG A 329 9.27 -32.62 15.08
N ILE A 330 9.71 -31.40 15.40
CA ILE A 330 10.45 -30.56 14.47
C ILE A 330 11.90 -31.04 14.45
N GLU A 331 12.34 -31.59 13.33
CA GLU A 331 13.72 -32.00 13.14
C GLU A 331 14.58 -30.78 12.88
N ILE A 332 15.25 -30.32 13.95
CA ILE A 332 16.26 -29.27 13.89
C ILE A 332 17.60 -29.93 14.16
N GLN A 333 18.43 -29.99 13.11
CA GLN A 333 19.81 -30.48 13.20
C GLN A 333 20.60 -29.58 14.16
N ASP A 334 21.44 -30.20 14.99
CA ASP A 334 22.38 -29.52 15.90
C ASP A 334 21.76 -28.53 16.92
N ALA A 335 20.46 -28.64 17.22
CA ALA A 335 19.80 -27.83 18.25
C ALA A 335 19.72 -28.53 19.61
N SER A 336 19.86 -27.77 20.71
CA SER A 336 19.58 -28.25 22.08
C SER A 336 18.07 -28.46 22.30
N GLU A 337 17.69 -29.13 23.39
CA GLU A 337 16.27 -29.28 23.74
C GLU A 337 15.61 -27.94 24.07
N GLU A 338 16.34 -27.02 24.71
CA GLU A 338 15.88 -25.66 24.99
C GLU A 338 15.64 -24.88 23.69
N GLU A 339 16.55 -24.98 22.72
CA GLU A 339 16.39 -24.35 21.41
C GLU A 339 15.19 -24.94 20.65
N ARG A 340 15.00 -26.26 20.69
CA ARG A 340 13.80 -26.91 20.12
C ARG A 340 12.52 -26.40 20.76
N LYS A 341 12.49 -26.23 22.09
CA LYS A 341 11.35 -25.65 22.80
C LYS A 341 11.08 -24.21 22.38
N MET A 342 12.13 -23.37 22.24
CA MET A 342 11.99 -22.00 21.75
C MET A 342 11.39 -21.95 20.34
N VAL A 343 11.90 -22.77 19.41
CA VAL A 343 11.42 -22.82 18.02
C VAL A 343 9.98 -23.33 17.96
N LYS A 344 9.65 -24.40 18.69
CA LYS A 344 8.27 -24.90 18.81
C LYS A 344 7.34 -23.80 19.31
N LYS A 345 7.73 -23.07 20.37
CA LYS A 345 6.98 -21.94 20.92
C LYS A 345 6.72 -20.86 19.88
N MET A 346 7.76 -20.43 19.17
CA MET A 346 7.64 -19.42 18.11
C MET A 346 6.67 -19.86 17.00
N ILE A 347 6.72 -21.13 16.59
CA ILE A 347 5.80 -21.64 15.56
C ILE A 347 4.36 -21.64 16.05
N ILE A 348 4.08 -22.13 17.26
CA ILE A 348 2.70 -22.14 17.80
C ILE A 348 2.16 -20.71 17.87
N VAL A 349 2.94 -19.77 18.40
CA VAL A 349 2.56 -18.35 18.47
C VAL A 349 2.34 -17.77 17.08
N ALA A 350 3.20 -18.09 16.11
CA ALA A 350 3.04 -17.64 14.73
C ALA A 350 1.74 -18.17 14.11
N LEU A 351 1.40 -19.45 14.33
CA LEU A 351 0.16 -20.05 13.85
C LEU A 351 -1.09 -19.36 14.41
N TRP A 352 -1.07 -18.96 15.69
CA TRP A 352 -2.12 -18.12 16.27
C TRP A 352 -2.21 -16.72 15.63
N CYS A 353 -1.07 -16.13 15.29
CA CYS A 353 -1.03 -14.80 14.69
C CYS A 353 -1.53 -14.76 13.24
N ILE A 354 -1.35 -15.85 12.47
CA ILE A 354 -1.68 -15.89 11.03
C ILE A 354 -3.09 -16.44 10.72
N GLN A 355 -3.98 -16.50 11.70
CA GLN A 355 -5.36 -16.94 11.50
C GLN A 355 -6.09 -16.08 10.46
N MET A 356 -6.96 -16.68 9.65
CA MET A 356 -7.65 -15.94 8.57
C MET A 356 -8.54 -14.84 9.11
N LYS A 357 -9.38 -15.13 10.11
CA LYS A 357 -10.25 -14.12 10.71
C LYS A 357 -9.45 -13.27 11.70
N PRO A 358 -9.51 -11.93 11.63
CA PRO A 358 -8.82 -11.05 12.57
C PRO A 358 -9.26 -11.25 14.03
N SER A 359 -10.50 -11.68 14.26
CA SER A 359 -11.06 -11.99 15.60
C SER A 359 -10.28 -13.09 16.31
N ASP A 360 -9.77 -14.06 15.56
CA ASP A 360 -9.20 -15.30 16.09
C ASP A 360 -7.71 -15.13 16.41
N ARG A 361 -7.09 -14.03 15.95
CA ARG A 361 -5.70 -13.69 16.26
C ARG A 361 -5.59 -13.13 17.67
N PRO A 362 -4.54 -13.44 18.45
CA PRO A 362 -4.30 -12.80 19.74
C PRO A 362 -3.97 -11.31 19.58
N ALA A 363 -4.12 -10.53 20.66
CA ALA A 363 -3.52 -9.20 20.72
C ALA A 363 -2.01 -9.30 21.02
N MET A 364 -1.22 -8.29 20.65
CA MET A 364 0.24 -8.34 20.86
C MET A 364 0.66 -8.52 22.33
N THR A 365 -0.10 -7.99 23.29
CA THR A 365 0.11 -8.29 24.71
C THR A 365 0.03 -9.79 25.00
N LYS A 366 -0.98 -10.46 24.44
CA LYS A 366 -1.10 -11.91 24.59
C LYS A 366 0.02 -12.66 23.86
N VAL A 367 0.46 -12.16 22.71
CA VAL A 367 1.62 -12.71 21.98
C VAL A 367 2.89 -12.65 22.83
N VAL A 368 3.15 -11.52 23.48
CA VAL A 368 4.30 -11.36 24.40
C VAL A 368 4.19 -12.34 25.56
N GLU A 369 3.03 -12.44 26.22
CA GLU A 369 2.78 -13.43 27.29
C GLU A 369 3.02 -14.88 26.82
N MET A 370 2.54 -15.23 25.62
CA MET A 370 2.71 -16.58 25.06
C MET A 370 4.18 -16.89 24.75
N LEU A 371 4.94 -15.89 24.30
CA LEU A 371 6.38 -16.05 24.07
C LEU A 371 7.12 -16.18 25.39
N GLU A 372 6.83 -15.36 26.40
CA GLU A 372 7.51 -15.40 27.70
C GLU A 372 7.13 -16.62 28.55
N GLY A 373 5.89 -17.11 28.42
CA GLY A 373 5.36 -18.25 29.15
C GLY A 373 5.94 -19.61 28.72
N ASP A 374 5.52 -20.66 29.41
CA ASP A 374 5.95 -22.03 29.11
C ASP A 374 5.30 -22.56 27.82
N VAL A 375 6.11 -23.24 26.98
CA VAL A 375 5.64 -23.85 25.74
C VAL A 375 4.63 -24.97 25.98
N GLU A 376 4.71 -25.68 27.11
CA GLU A 376 3.80 -26.80 27.41
C GLU A 376 2.38 -26.32 27.75
N LEU A 377 2.20 -25.04 28.05
CA LEU A 377 0.89 -24.42 28.27
C LEU A 377 0.24 -23.94 26.96
N LEU A 378 0.99 -23.93 25.85
CA LEU A 378 0.48 -23.47 24.57
C LEU A 378 -0.31 -24.57 23.87
N GLN A 379 -1.56 -24.27 23.54
CA GLN A 379 -2.38 -25.11 22.69
C GLN A 379 -2.21 -24.71 21.23
N MET A 380 -2.29 -25.69 20.33
CA MET A 380 -2.37 -25.44 18.89
C MET A 380 -3.72 -24.78 18.55
N PRO A 381 -3.77 -23.85 17.60
CA PRO A 381 -5.05 -23.38 17.08
C PRO A 381 -5.80 -24.54 16.41
N SER A 382 -7.13 -24.55 16.55
CA SER A 382 -7.98 -25.67 16.17
C SER A 382 -7.96 -25.96 14.66
N GLU A 383 -7.96 -24.92 13.81
CA GLU A 383 -7.93 -25.07 12.35
C GLU A 383 -7.15 -23.91 11.70
N LEU A 384 -6.37 -24.21 10.66
CA LEU A 384 -5.71 -23.20 9.83
C LEU A 384 -6.48 -23.06 8.52
N PHE A 385 -7.51 -22.23 8.50
CA PHE A 385 -8.10 -21.81 7.23
C PHE A 385 -7.07 -20.96 6.50
N LEU A 386 -6.83 -21.20 5.21
CA LEU A 386 -5.92 -20.37 4.39
C LEU A 386 -6.59 -19.81 3.14
N HIS A 387 -7.83 -20.23 2.91
CA HIS A 387 -8.68 -19.75 1.84
C HIS A 387 -10.03 -19.33 2.43
N PRO A 388 -10.65 -18.24 1.94
CA PRO A 388 -12.03 -17.94 2.28
C PRO A 388 -12.92 -19.14 1.90
N GLN A 389 -13.77 -19.62 2.81
CA GLN A 389 -14.86 -20.50 2.41
C GLN A 389 -15.76 -19.72 1.44
N GLU A 390 -15.92 -20.23 0.22
CA GLU A 390 -17.11 -19.90 -0.56
C GLU A 390 -18.30 -20.33 0.27
N VAL A 391 -19.15 -19.37 0.65
CA VAL A 391 -20.42 -19.69 1.30
C VAL A 391 -21.18 -20.57 0.31
N PRO A 392 -21.54 -21.83 0.66
CA PRO A 392 -22.35 -22.63 -0.23
C PRO A 392 -23.65 -21.88 -0.54
N THR A 393 -23.90 -21.61 -1.81
CA THR A 393 -25.06 -20.88 -2.31
C THR A 393 -26.42 -21.58 -2.05
N ASP A 394 -26.43 -22.69 -1.31
CA ASP A 394 -27.63 -23.51 -1.10
C ASP A 394 -28.63 -22.94 -0.11
N HIS A 395 -28.28 -21.89 0.64
CA HIS A 395 -29.25 -21.21 1.52
C HIS A 395 -30.00 -20.03 0.87
N TYR A 396 -29.62 -19.59 -0.33
CA TYR A 396 -30.36 -18.54 -1.06
C TYR A 396 -31.36 -19.09 -2.08
N ARG A 397 -31.27 -20.38 -2.43
CA ARG A 397 -32.22 -21.02 -3.36
C ARG A 397 -33.52 -21.46 -2.69
N ARG A 398 -33.53 -21.71 -1.38
CA ARG A 398 -34.72 -22.20 -0.67
C ARG A 398 -35.74 -21.11 -0.32
N ASN A 399 -35.30 -19.85 -0.21
CA ASN A 399 -36.20 -18.72 0.08
C ASN A 399 -36.79 -18.04 -1.17
N LYS A 400 -36.37 -18.44 -2.38
CA LYS A 400 -36.94 -17.91 -3.64
C LYS A 400 -38.06 -18.79 -4.21
N THR A 401 -38.15 -20.05 -3.78
CA THR A 401 -39.21 -20.98 -4.19
C THR A 401 -40.47 -20.89 -3.33
N LEU A 402 -40.40 -20.32 -2.13
CA LEU A 402 -41.55 -20.13 -1.24
C LEU A 402 -42.23 -18.76 -1.39
N SER A 403 -41.62 -17.80 -2.10
CA SER A 403 -42.20 -16.48 -2.35
C SER A 403 -42.92 -16.35 -3.71
N ASN A 404 -42.86 -17.37 -4.56
CA ASN A 404 -43.37 -17.32 -5.94
C ASN A 404 -44.64 -18.16 -6.17
N VAL A 405 -45.35 -18.56 -5.11
CA VAL A 405 -46.58 -19.38 -5.21
C VAL A 405 -47.85 -18.65 -4.74
N SER A 406 -47.81 -17.35 -4.44
CA SER A 406 -48.99 -16.61 -3.93
C SER A 406 -49.59 -15.54 -4.84
N LEU A 407 -49.16 -15.42 -6.09
CA LEU A 407 -49.76 -14.50 -7.05
C LEU A 407 -49.79 -15.18 -8.41
N LEU A 408 -50.91 -15.81 -8.76
CA LEU A 408 -51.46 -15.98 -10.12
C LEU A 408 -52.65 -16.96 -10.05
N SER A 409 -53.83 -16.43 -9.76
CA SER A 409 -55.13 -17.04 -10.09
C SER A 409 -56.14 -15.89 -10.25
N GLU A 410 -56.99 -15.99 -11.29
CA GLU A 410 -57.97 -15.01 -11.80
C GLU A 410 -57.36 -14.01 -12.82
N ASP A 411 -57.70 -13.95 -14.12
CA ASP A 411 -58.79 -14.47 -14.96
C ASP A 411 -58.28 -14.54 -16.43
N PHE A 412 -58.40 -15.64 -17.18
CA PHE A 412 -59.47 -16.03 -18.12
C PHE A 412 -59.76 -15.09 -19.33
N ILE A 413 -59.55 -15.66 -20.56
CA ILE A 413 -60.47 -15.66 -21.75
C ILE A 413 -60.56 -14.32 -22.54
N THR A 414 -60.42 -14.20 -23.87
CA THR A 414 -60.72 -15.04 -25.06
C THR A 414 -59.99 -14.50 -26.30
N GLU A 415 -59.66 -15.42 -27.22
CA GLU A 415 -59.70 -15.36 -28.71
C GLU A 415 -59.61 -14.03 -29.49
N GLY A 416 -58.74 -14.04 -30.51
CA GLY A 416 -58.79 -13.07 -31.61
C GLY A 416 -57.66 -13.18 -32.64
N ARG A 417 -57.66 -14.26 -33.43
CA ARG A 417 -56.94 -14.50 -34.71
C ARG A 417 -55.41 -14.54 -34.77
#